data_AF-A0A654FGT8-F1
#
_entry.id   AF-A0A654FGT8-F1
#
_cell.length_a   1.000
_cell.length_b   1.000
_cell.length_c   1.000
_cell.angle_alpha   90.00
_cell.angle_beta   90.00
_cell.angle_gamma   90.00
#
_symmetry.space_group_name_H-M   'P 1'
#
loop_
_entity.id
_entity.type
_entity.pdbx_description
1 polymer ?
#
loop_
_entity_poly.entity_id
_entity_poly.type
_entity_poly.pdbx_seq_one_letter_code
_entity_poly.pdbx_strand_id
1 'polypeptide(L)'
;MFDSYSLYPTGKLSPVVDSYVTAELDGEDMRDDYAFLESGLKDNKSQFISYAKRILVGEDAESERIEDLKLLTACCSYDSINCASSIINGDVGSVPYINDICSDTGLSLLHTAAESHAPLCVEMLLKRRARTDMRSKDERALIPLELSLSNVSVDVKWKPTSESIED
;
A
#
# COMPACT_ATOMS: atom_id res chain seq x y z
N MET A 1 -2.53 -34.74 6.88
CA MET A 1 -3.92 -34.48 6.46
C MET A 1 -4.35 -33.24 7.25
N PHE A 2 -4.26 -32.00 6.78
CA PHE A 2 -4.05 -31.40 5.46
C PHE A 2 -2.82 -30.48 5.48
N ASP A 3 -1.96 -30.59 4.46
CA ASP A 3 -1.00 -29.56 4.06
C ASP A 3 -1.58 -28.86 2.83
N SER A 4 -1.66 -27.52 2.82
CA SER A 4 -1.53 -26.64 1.63
C SER A 4 -2.13 -25.25 1.85
N TYR A 5 -1.38 -24.34 2.47
CA TYR A 5 -1.42 -22.89 2.14
C TYR A 5 -0.04 -22.28 2.42
N SER A 6 0.98 -22.81 1.75
CA SER A 6 2.31 -22.19 1.63
C SER A 6 2.59 -22.00 0.15
N LEU A 7 2.02 -20.94 -0.44
CA LEU A 7 2.36 -20.49 -1.78
C LEU A 7 2.30 -18.96 -1.85
N TYR A 8 3.16 -18.26 -1.09
CA TYR A 8 3.54 -16.88 -1.45
C TYR A 8 5.01 -16.63 -1.10
N PRO A 9 5.78 -15.97 -1.98
CA PRO A 9 7.17 -15.65 -1.72
C PRO A 9 7.22 -14.52 -0.69
N THR A 10 7.66 -14.83 0.53
CA THR A 10 8.26 -13.91 1.53
C THR A 10 7.84 -12.43 1.42
N GLY A 11 6.55 -12.13 1.54
CA GLY A 11 6.04 -10.77 1.66
C GLY A 11 5.17 -10.73 2.90
N LYS A 12 5.59 -9.99 3.93
CA LYS A 12 4.69 -9.67 5.03
C LYS A 12 3.46 -9.00 4.43
N LEU A 13 2.25 -9.39 4.86
CA LEU A 13 1.05 -8.62 4.56
C LEU A 13 1.28 -7.19 5.06
N SER A 14 0.81 -6.20 4.30
CA SER A 14 0.89 -4.81 4.76
C SER A 14 0.15 -4.72 6.10
N PRO A 15 0.67 -4.00 7.11
CA PRO A 15 0.01 -3.84 8.41
C PRO A 15 -1.45 -3.37 8.30
N VAL A 16 -1.77 -2.64 7.23
CA VAL A 16 -3.12 -2.19 6.90
C VAL A 16 -4.03 -3.37 6.52
N VAL A 17 -3.50 -4.35 5.77
CA VAL A 17 -4.24 -5.56 5.38
C VAL A 17 -4.47 -6.47 6.58
N ASP A 18 -3.51 -6.56 7.50
CA ASP A 18 -3.70 -7.27 8.76
C ASP A 18 -4.87 -6.68 9.57
N SER A 19 -5.08 -5.36 9.57
CA SER A 19 -6.22 -4.75 10.27
C SER A 19 -7.59 -5.19 9.75
N TYR A 20 -7.71 -5.51 8.45
CA TYR A 20 -8.95 -6.03 7.86
C TYR A 20 -9.13 -7.54 8.10
N VAL A 21 -8.06 -8.27 8.43
CA VAL A 21 -8.09 -9.74 8.59
C VAL A 21 -8.22 -10.16 10.07
N THR A 22 -7.83 -9.30 11.02
CA THR A 22 -7.78 -9.65 12.47
C THR A 22 -9.09 -9.51 13.25
N ALA A 23 -10.19 -9.06 12.63
CA ALA A 23 -11.48 -9.02 13.32
C ALA A 23 -12.05 -10.45 13.44
N GLU A 24 -12.28 -10.93 14.67
CA GLU A 24 -12.99 -12.19 14.92
C GLU A 24 -14.44 -12.07 14.40
N LEU A 25 -14.69 -12.46 13.16
CA LEU A 25 -15.99 -12.36 12.49
C LEU A 25 -16.45 -13.71 11.94
N ASP A 26 -17.77 -13.91 11.93
CA ASP A 26 -18.43 -15.15 11.51
C ASP A 26 -18.13 -15.52 10.05
N GLY A 27 -18.19 -16.82 9.71
CA GLY A 27 -17.63 -17.37 8.46
C GLY A 27 -18.27 -16.96 7.12
N GLU A 28 -19.31 -16.13 7.10
CA GLU A 28 -19.78 -15.47 5.87
C GLU A 28 -19.06 -14.13 5.63
N ASP A 29 -18.77 -13.36 6.69
CA ASP A 29 -18.06 -12.07 6.63
C ASP A 29 -16.59 -12.26 6.18
N MET A 30 -15.93 -13.29 6.74
CA MET A 30 -14.55 -13.67 6.37
C MET A 30 -14.38 -13.94 4.86
N ARG A 31 -15.44 -14.38 4.17
CA ARG A 31 -15.39 -14.76 2.76
C ARG A 31 -15.46 -13.53 1.84
N ASP A 32 -16.23 -12.53 2.22
CA ASP A 32 -16.33 -11.27 1.50
C ASP A 32 -15.07 -10.43 1.70
N ASP A 33 -14.46 -10.46 2.89
CA ASP A 33 -13.16 -9.82 3.16
C ASP A 33 -12.02 -10.44 2.34
N TYR A 34 -11.97 -11.77 2.24
CA TYR A 34 -10.95 -12.44 1.42
C TYR A 34 -11.16 -12.16 -0.07
N ALA A 35 -12.39 -12.16 -0.56
CA ALA A 35 -12.71 -11.83 -1.95
C ALA A 35 -12.38 -10.36 -2.27
N PHE A 36 -12.59 -9.47 -1.31
CA PHE A 36 -12.18 -8.07 -1.41
C PHE A 36 -10.66 -7.93 -1.55
N LEU A 37 -9.88 -8.55 -0.66
CA LEU A 37 -8.42 -8.56 -0.73
C LEU A 37 -7.92 -9.18 -2.04
N GLU A 38 -8.51 -10.29 -2.46
CA GLU A 38 -8.18 -10.95 -3.72
C GLU A 38 -8.45 -10.04 -4.93
N SER A 39 -9.53 -9.26 -4.91
CA SER A 39 -9.83 -8.29 -5.97
C SER A 39 -8.82 -7.15 -6.02
N GLY A 40 -8.36 -6.67 -4.87
CA GLY A 40 -7.27 -5.70 -4.76
C GLY A 40 -5.96 -6.25 -5.32
N LEU A 41 -5.58 -7.46 -4.90
CA LEU A 41 -4.39 -8.16 -5.38
C LEU A 41 -4.40 -8.43 -6.89
N LYS A 42 -5.57 -8.71 -7.46
CA LYS A 42 -5.74 -8.89 -8.92
C LYS A 42 -5.91 -7.58 -9.68
N ASP A 43 -5.90 -6.45 -8.99
CA ASP A 43 -6.20 -5.12 -9.52
C ASP A 43 -7.52 -5.06 -10.32
N ASN A 44 -8.53 -5.83 -9.85
CA ASN A 44 -9.83 -5.92 -10.49
C ASN A 44 -10.77 -4.81 -10.00
N LYS A 45 -10.71 -3.66 -10.68
CA LYS A 45 -11.50 -2.46 -10.35
C LYS A 45 -12.99 -2.71 -10.11
N SER A 46 -13.67 -3.50 -10.95
CA SER A 46 -15.14 -3.64 -10.86
C SER A 46 -15.59 -4.43 -9.63
N GLN A 47 -14.90 -5.54 -9.35
CA GLN A 47 -15.12 -6.32 -8.12
C GLN A 47 -14.72 -5.51 -6.90
N PHE A 48 -13.55 -4.86 -6.94
CA PHE A 48 -13.05 -4.02 -5.87
C PHE A 48 -14.07 -2.95 -5.44
N ILE A 49 -14.59 -2.15 -6.38
CA ILE A 49 -15.59 -1.11 -6.08
C ILE A 49 -16.86 -1.72 -5.47
N SER A 50 -17.29 -2.88 -5.96
CA SER A 50 -18.52 -3.54 -5.50
C SER A 50 -18.39 -4.00 -4.04
N TYR A 51 -17.23 -4.54 -3.67
CA TYR A 51 -16.93 -4.95 -2.30
C TYR A 51 -16.65 -3.75 -1.39
N ALA A 52 -15.83 -2.80 -1.85
CA ALA A 52 -15.49 -1.58 -1.12
C ALA A 52 -16.75 -0.82 -0.66
N LYS A 53 -17.73 -0.62 -1.56
CA LYS A 53 -19.00 0.04 -1.22
C LYS A 53 -19.87 -0.71 -0.21
N ARG A 54 -19.69 -2.03 -0.07
CA ARG A 54 -20.43 -2.85 0.89
C ARG A 54 -19.78 -2.81 2.27
N ILE A 55 -18.44 -2.80 2.30
CA ILE A 55 -17.64 -2.91 3.53
C ILE A 55 -17.42 -1.52 4.17
N LEU A 56 -17.28 -0.47 3.36
CA LEU A 56 -16.98 0.88 3.81
C LEU A 56 -18.27 1.65 4.09
N VAL A 57 -18.94 1.32 5.18
CA VAL A 57 -20.02 2.14 5.73
C VAL A 57 -19.47 2.86 6.94
N GLY A 58 -18.93 4.05 6.74
CA GLY A 58 -18.54 4.92 7.85
C GLY A 58 -19.77 5.54 8.52
N GLU A 59 -19.66 5.87 9.80
CA GLU A 59 -20.72 6.59 10.52
C GLU A 59 -20.84 8.05 10.04
N ASP A 60 -19.72 8.61 9.55
CA ASP A 60 -19.61 9.96 9.02
C ASP A 60 -18.54 10.05 7.92
N ALA A 61 -18.53 11.16 7.18
CA ALA A 61 -17.68 11.38 6.01
C ALA A 61 -16.16 11.39 6.32
N GLU A 62 -15.76 11.73 7.55
CA GLU A 62 -14.36 11.70 7.96
C GLU A 62 -13.92 10.26 8.24
N SER A 63 -14.78 9.46 8.88
CA SER A 63 -14.57 8.03 9.08
C SER A 63 -14.47 7.28 7.74
N GLU A 64 -15.38 7.54 6.80
CA GLU A 64 -15.33 6.99 5.43
C GLU A 64 -14.00 7.31 4.75
N ARG A 65 -13.54 8.57 4.84
CA ARG A 65 -12.28 9.04 4.25
C ARG A 65 -11.06 8.34 4.84
N ILE A 66 -11.06 8.04 6.14
CA ILE A 66 -9.98 7.33 6.82
C ILE A 66 -9.90 5.89 6.33
N GLU A 67 -11.04 5.21 6.17
CA GLU A 67 -11.08 3.86 5.62
C GLU A 67 -10.69 3.83 4.14
N ASP A 68 -11.16 4.77 3.33
CA ASP A 68 -10.74 4.93 1.93
C ASP A 68 -9.21 5.18 1.83
N LEU A 69 -8.61 5.90 2.78
CA LEU A 69 -7.17 6.12 2.85
C LEU A 69 -6.40 4.82 3.15
N LYS A 70 -6.89 4.00 4.08
CA LYS A 70 -6.30 2.70 4.38
C LYS A 70 -6.35 1.78 3.17
N LEU A 71 -7.48 1.72 2.47
CA LEU A 71 -7.59 0.95 1.24
C LEU A 71 -6.67 1.44 0.12
N LEU A 72 -6.58 2.75 -0.06
CA LEU A 72 -5.66 3.33 -1.03
C LEU A 72 -4.21 3.01 -0.68
N THR A 73 -3.86 3.00 0.61
CA THR A 73 -2.55 2.58 1.12
C THR A 73 -2.29 1.12 0.75
N ALA A 74 -3.26 0.22 0.97
CA ALA A 74 -3.13 -1.20 0.59
C ALA A 74 -2.97 -1.38 -0.93
N CYS A 75 -3.75 -0.67 -1.74
CA CYS A 75 -3.60 -0.71 -3.21
C CYS A 75 -2.20 -0.24 -3.63
N CYS A 76 -1.65 0.79 -2.98
CA CYS A 76 -0.29 1.26 -3.22
C CYS A 76 0.78 0.26 -2.79
N SER A 77 0.52 -0.57 -1.77
CA SER A 77 1.44 -1.66 -1.39
C SER A 77 1.51 -2.78 -2.43
N TYR A 78 0.43 -2.99 -3.20
CA TYR A 78 0.34 -4.05 -4.21
C TYR A 78 0.55 -3.55 -5.65
N ASP A 79 0.81 -2.25 -5.84
CA ASP A 79 0.83 -1.59 -7.15
C ASP A 79 -0.46 -1.76 -7.97
N SER A 80 -1.60 -1.91 -7.27
CA SER A 80 -2.94 -2.10 -7.85
C SER A 80 -3.50 -0.78 -8.37
N ILE A 81 -2.99 -0.35 -9.52
CA ILE A 81 -3.23 0.99 -10.07
C ILE A 81 -4.69 1.25 -10.43
N ASN A 82 -5.43 0.25 -10.91
CA ASN A 82 -6.84 0.43 -11.30
C ASN A 82 -7.73 0.59 -10.07
N CYS A 83 -7.50 -0.20 -9.03
CA CYS A 83 -8.17 -0.07 -7.74
C CYS A 83 -7.80 1.26 -7.06
N ALA A 84 -6.51 1.60 -6.98
CA ALA A 84 -6.04 2.87 -6.41
C ALA A 84 -6.64 4.09 -7.14
N SER A 85 -6.65 4.07 -8.47
CA SER A 85 -7.24 5.13 -9.28
C SER A 85 -8.74 5.27 -9.04
N SER A 86 -9.45 4.18 -8.76
CA SER A 86 -10.88 4.24 -8.47
C SER A 86 -11.18 5.01 -7.19
N ILE A 87 -10.36 4.85 -6.15
CA ILE A 87 -10.50 5.58 -4.88
C ILE A 87 -10.18 7.07 -5.09
N ILE A 88 -9.06 7.39 -5.74
CA ILE A 88 -8.65 8.78 -5.99
C ILE A 88 -9.66 9.55 -6.86
N ASN A 89 -10.36 8.86 -7.74
CA ASN A 89 -11.38 9.47 -8.59
C ASN A 89 -12.76 9.55 -7.90
N GLY A 90 -12.92 9.01 -6.69
CA GLY A 90 -14.18 9.02 -5.94
C GLY A 90 -15.18 7.96 -6.38
N ASP A 91 -14.75 6.89 -7.04
CA ASP A 91 -15.63 5.82 -7.50
C ASP A 91 -16.19 4.98 -6.33
N VAL A 92 -15.47 4.95 -5.20
CA VAL A 92 -15.76 4.13 -4.01
C VAL A 92 -16.56 4.91 -2.96
N GLY A 93 -16.17 6.14 -2.68
CA GLY A 93 -16.75 6.95 -1.60
C GLY A 93 -16.07 8.30 -1.47
N SER A 94 -15.55 8.58 -0.28
CA SER A 94 -14.83 9.81 0.03
C SER A 94 -13.44 9.77 -0.63
N VAL A 95 -12.91 10.94 -1.00
CA VAL A 95 -11.59 11.01 -1.65
C VAL A 95 -10.54 11.35 -0.60
N PRO A 96 -9.58 10.46 -0.30
CA PRO A 96 -8.49 10.75 0.63
C PRO A 96 -7.61 11.89 0.14
N TYR A 97 -7.02 12.65 1.06
CA TYR A 97 -6.02 13.64 0.66
C TYR A 97 -4.70 12.94 0.33
N ILE A 98 -4.12 13.29 -0.83
CA ILE A 98 -2.92 12.62 -1.37
C ILE A 98 -1.72 12.62 -0.40
N ASN A 99 -1.62 13.63 0.46
CA ASN A 99 -0.53 13.79 1.41
C ASN A 99 -0.92 13.41 2.86
N ASP A 100 -2.04 12.72 3.04
CA ASP A 100 -2.40 12.20 4.35
C ASP A 100 -1.43 11.10 4.79
N ILE A 101 -1.40 10.91 6.10
CA ILE A 101 -0.63 9.86 6.76
C ILE A 101 -1.60 8.80 7.23
N CYS A 102 -1.39 7.55 6.80
CA CYS A 102 -2.09 6.39 7.33
C CYS A 102 -1.73 6.24 8.82
N SER A 103 -2.74 6.23 9.69
CA SER A 103 -2.57 6.12 11.15
C SER A 103 -1.85 4.84 11.56
N ASP A 104 -2.08 3.75 10.83
CA ASP A 104 -1.69 2.41 11.23
C ASP A 104 -0.20 2.15 10.92
N THR A 105 0.34 2.86 9.92
CA THR A 105 1.73 2.71 9.47
C THR A 105 2.59 3.94 9.73
N GLY A 106 2.00 5.11 9.94
CA GLY A 106 2.73 6.38 9.99
C GLY A 106 3.28 6.83 8.63
N LEU A 107 2.87 6.18 7.54
CA LEU A 107 3.36 6.45 6.18
C LEU A 107 2.34 7.26 5.37
N SER A 108 2.82 8.12 4.48
CA SER A 108 1.97 8.64 3.40
C SER A 108 1.86 7.63 2.27
N LEU A 109 0.89 7.82 1.38
CA LEU A 109 0.72 6.97 0.19
C LEU A 109 2.01 6.83 -0.63
N LEU A 110 2.76 7.94 -0.77
CA LEU A 110 4.01 7.92 -1.53
C LEU A 110 5.12 7.15 -0.80
N HIS A 111 5.16 7.21 0.54
CA HIS A 111 6.08 6.36 1.32
C HIS A 111 5.74 4.88 1.11
N THR A 112 4.48 4.50 1.26
CA THR A 112 4.04 3.11 1.09
C THR A 112 4.36 2.60 -0.31
N ALA A 113 4.01 3.35 -1.36
CA ALA A 113 4.31 2.96 -2.74
C ALA A 113 5.83 2.83 -2.99
N ALA A 114 6.64 3.72 -2.41
CA ALA A 114 8.08 3.68 -2.55
C ALA A 114 8.72 2.50 -1.80
N GLU A 115 8.26 2.21 -0.58
CA GLU A 115 8.71 1.08 0.25
C GLU A 115 8.36 -0.27 -0.36
N SER A 116 7.18 -0.36 -0.98
CA SER A 116 6.68 -1.57 -1.65
C SER A 116 7.15 -1.70 -3.10
N HIS A 117 7.97 -0.77 -3.60
CA HIS A 117 8.44 -0.76 -4.99
C HIS A 117 7.30 -0.83 -6.02
N ALA A 118 6.28 0.00 -5.83
CA ALA A 118 5.07 0.08 -6.65
C ALA A 118 5.14 1.24 -7.66
N PRO A 119 5.82 1.08 -8.81
CA PRO A 119 6.12 2.17 -9.73
C PRO A 119 4.87 2.82 -10.35
N LEU A 120 3.80 2.07 -10.61
CA LEU A 120 2.59 2.62 -11.22
C LEU A 120 1.87 3.54 -10.24
N CYS A 121 1.75 3.11 -8.97
CA CYS A 121 1.22 3.92 -7.89
C CYS A 121 2.11 5.14 -7.60
N VAL A 122 3.44 4.99 -7.59
CA VAL A 122 4.37 6.14 -7.46
C VAL A 122 4.13 7.16 -8.56
N GLU A 123 4.09 6.74 -9.83
CA GLU A 123 3.86 7.64 -10.96
C GLU A 123 2.51 8.37 -10.85
N MET A 124 1.45 7.64 -10.50
CA MET A 124 0.12 8.21 -10.29
C MET A 124 0.10 9.25 -9.17
N LEU A 125 0.70 8.95 -8.02
CA LEU A 125 0.75 9.86 -6.87
C LEU A 125 1.55 11.12 -7.19
N LEU A 126 2.67 11.00 -7.91
CA LEU A 126 3.47 12.15 -8.36
C LEU A 126 2.69 13.04 -9.33
N LYS A 127 1.94 12.45 -10.29
CA LYS A 127 1.02 13.21 -11.17
C LYS A 127 -0.06 13.95 -10.38
N ARG A 128 -0.44 13.45 -9.21
CA ARG A 128 -1.37 14.08 -8.27
C ARG A 128 -0.69 15.02 -7.25
N ARG A 129 0.58 15.39 -7.49
CA ARG A 129 1.37 16.31 -6.65
C ARG A 129 1.57 15.82 -5.21
N ALA A 130 1.75 14.51 -5.05
CA ALA A 130 2.26 13.96 -3.79
C ALA A 130 3.62 14.59 -3.45
N ARG A 131 3.81 14.95 -2.18
CA ARG A 131 5.04 15.57 -1.69
C ARG A 131 6.14 14.52 -1.53
N THR A 132 7.27 14.77 -2.18
CA THR A 132 8.46 13.91 -2.13
C THR A 132 9.39 14.21 -0.96
N ASP A 133 9.16 15.33 -0.25
CA ASP A 133 10.00 15.85 0.82
C ASP A 133 9.45 15.56 2.23
N MET A 134 8.25 14.99 2.31
CA MET A 134 7.65 14.62 3.59
C MET A 134 8.45 13.49 4.23
N ARG A 135 8.70 13.60 5.53
CA ARG A 135 9.21 12.50 6.34
C ARG A 135 8.06 11.66 6.85
N SER A 136 8.26 10.34 6.91
CA SER A 136 7.35 9.43 7.60
C SER A 136 7.18 9.84 9.07
N LYS A 137 6.03 9.47 9.64
CA LYS A 137 5.72 9.65 11.07
C LYS A 137 5.97 8.38 11.89
N ASP A 138 6.52 7.34 11.26
CA ASP A 138 7.06 6.19 11.97
C ASP A 138 8.41 6.54 12.64
N GLU A 139 8.99 5.59 13.35
CA GLU A 139 10.25 5.79 14.07
C GLU A 139 11.45 6.09 13.15
N ARG A 140 11.35 5.76 11.86
CA ARG A 140 12.43 5.90 10.88
C ARG A 140 12.57 7.34 10.39
N ALA A 141 11.45 8.08 10.31
CA ALA A 141 11.39 9.48 9.85
C ALA A 141 12.10 9.73 8.51
N LEU A 142 11.99 8.76 7.59
CA LEU A 142 12.63 8.78 6.27
C LEU A 142 11.71 9.42 5.24
N ILE A 143 12.28 10.00 4.18
CA ILE A 143 11.51 10.42 3.00
C ILE A 143 11.22 9.22 2.08
N PRO A 144 10.29 9.32 1.10
CA PRO A 144 9.93 8.17 0.25
C PRO A 144 11.12 7.55 -0.49
N LEU A 145 12.06 8.37 -0.97
CA LEU A 145 13.25 7.87 -1.67
C LEU A 145 14.17 7.07 -0.73
N GLU A 146 14.42 7.56 0.47
CA GLU A 146 15.22 6.84 1.48
C GLU A 146 14.56 5.52 1.85
N LEU A 147 13.23 5.52 1.99
CA LEU A 147 12.45 4.34 2.31
C LEU A 147 12.56 3.27 1.20
N SER A 148 12.48 3.67 -0.07
CA SER A 148 12.66 2.74 -1.21
C SER A 148 14.04 2.07 -1.23
N LEU A 149 15.07 2.72 -0.68
CA LEU A 149 16.42 2.18 -0.63
C LEU A 149 16.67 1.32 0.62
N SER A 150 15.81 1.46 1.65
CA SER A 150 15.98 0.76 2.93
C SER A 150 15.68 -0.75 2.86
N ASN A 151 14.79 -1.18 1.97
CA ASN A 151 14.41 -2.59 1.81
C ASN A 151 15.27 -3.37 0.81
N VAL A 152 16.00 -2.68 -0.07
CA VAL A 152 16.89 -3.33 -1.03
C VAL A 152 18.29 -3.38 -0.44
N SER A 153 18.72 -4.56 0.00
CA SER A 153 20.16 -4.83 0.13
C SER A 153 20.75 -4.82 -1.27
N VAL A 154 21.08 -3.64 -1.80
CA VAL A 154 21.97 -3.56 -2.97
C VAL A 154 23.32 -4.01 -2.45
N ASP A 155 23.65 -5.29 -2.63
CA ASP A 155 24.99 -5.82 -2.40
C ASP A 155 25.91 -5.15 -3.43
N VAL A 156 26.38 -3.93 -3.10
CA VAL A 156 27.32 -3.20 -3.92
C VAL A 156 28.64 -3.94 -3.78
N LYS A 157 28.90 -4.87 -4.71
CA LYS A 157 30.22 -5.46 -4.89
C LYS A 157 31.17 -4.40 -5.42
N TRP A 158 31.70 -3.60 -4.49
CA TRP A 158 32.82 -2.71 -4.72
C TRP A 158 34.03 -3.58 -5.07
N LYS A 159 34.34 -3.68 -6.36
CA LYS A 159 35.67 -4.10 -6.81
C LYS A 159 36.46 -2.82 -7.02
N PRO A 160 37.26 -2.37 -6.05
CA PRO A 160 38.26 -1.35 -6.34
C PRO A 160 39.17 -1.94 -7.42
N THR A 161 39.04 -1.45 -8.65
CA THR A 161 40.05 -1.73 -9.68
C THR A 161 41.34 -1.14 -9.15
N SER A 162 42.36 -1.99 -9.02
CA SER A 162 43.69 -1.64 -8.52
C SER A 162 44.48 -0.76 -9.50
N GLU A 163 43.81 0.06 -10.32
CA GLU A 163 44.48 1.11 -11.07
C GLU A 163 44.68 2.28 -10.11
N SER A 164 45.67 2.11 -9.23
CA SER A 164 46.40 3.22 -8.65
C SER A 164 46.88 4.08 -9.81
N ILE A 165 46.34 5.28 -9.92
CA ILE A 165 46.98 6.35 -10.69
C ILE A 165 48.26 6.64 -9.91
N GLU A 166 49.35 5.99 -10.29
CA GLU A 166 50.70 6.42 -9.92
C GLU A 166 51.01 7.67 -10.77
N ASP A 167 51.48 8.71 -10.08
CA ASP A 167 51.79 10.06 -10.61
C ASP A 167 52.85 10.06 -11.74
#